data_AF-A0A5M8T3X8-F1
#
_entry.id   AF-A0A5M8T3X8-F1
#
_cell.length_a   1.000
_cell.length_b   1.000
_cell.length_c   1.000
_cell.angle_alpha   90.00
_cell.angle_beta   90.00
_cell.angle_gamma   90.00
#
_symmetry.space_group_name_H-M   'P 1'
#
loop_
_entity.id
_entity.type
_entity.pdbx_description
1 polymer ?
#
loop_
_entity_poly.entity_id
_entity_poly.type
_entity_poly.pdbx_seq_one_letter_code
_entity_poly.pdbx_strand_id
1 'polypeptide(L)'
;MLRAAPWLLLLVASAAAPAQWQIETSNTTADLRGIDSVGNGVAWASGTNGTVLRTEDSGYVWQKCAVPPGAEHLDFRAIRAFNANMAIAMSSGKGDQSRLYKTTDGCSSWKLLLTNADAEGFWDALVLNRTNRDGQILGDPVHEKFVLLETNDRGENWEPSKSGGLDALAGEGAFAASNSSLFLNEEFANVFVTGGPAGARVFVNDQGEGKPFKGHALPLASGEASTGAYAIEARDARNWVVVGGDYTKPEETAGTAVWTRDGGKTWLPSKPMPHGYRSSVAYERPSGIWIAVGPNGTDISRDNGHSWEPLRPNAKNHEEPDADRSWNAISLPFVVGPKGRIGRLNENSLPR
;
A
#
# COMPACT_ATOMS: atom_id res chain seq x y z
N MET A 1 30.10 9.60 -63.85
CA MET A 1 29.45 8.42 -63.25
C MET A 1 29.48 8.59 -61.73
N LEU A 2 28.47 9.23 -61.14
CA LEU A 2 28.34 9.35 -59.69
C LEU A 2 27.56 8.13 -59.16
N ARG A 3 28.17 7.37 -58.24
CA ARG A 3 27.53 6.27 -57.52
C ARG A 3 26.76 6.85 -56.32
N ALA A 4 25.44 6.71 -56.32
CA ALA A 4 24.61 6.97 -55.15
C ALA A 4 24.72 5.79 -54.16
N ALA A 5 25.07 6.08 -52.90
CA ALA A 5 25.02 5.11 -51.81
C ALA A 5 23.59 5.05 -51.23
N PRO A 6 23.02 3.87 -50.99
CA PRO A 6 21.70 3.77 -50.38
C PRO A 6 21.82 4.03 -48.88
N TRP A 7 21.00 4.97 -48.39
CA TRP A 7 20.82 5.22 -46.97
C TRP A 7 19.97 4.09 -46.40
N LEU A 8 20.54 3.30 -45.49
CA LEU A 8 19.79 2.32 -44.70
C LEU A 8 18.96 3.10 -43.66
N LEU A 9 17.66 3.24 -43.90
CA LEU A 9 16.71 3.65 -42.87
C LEU A 9 16.60 2.50 -41.86
N LEU A 10 17.24 2.65 -40.69
CA LEU A 10 16.90 1.86 -39.52
C LEU A 10 15.51 2.27 -39.05
N LEU A 11 14.51 1.46 -39.41
CA LEU A 11 13.23 1.44 -38.72
C LEU A 11 13.47 0.93 -37.30
N VAL A 12 13.56 1.85 -36.34
CA VAL A 12 13.39 1.51 -34.93
C VAL A 12 11.92 1.17 -34.76
N ALA A 13 11.58 -0.11 -34.85
CA ALA A 13 10.28 -0.59 -34.41
C ALA A 13 10.22 -0.40 -32.89
N SER A 14 9.51 0.63 -32.44
CA SER A 14 9.05 0.72 -31.07
C SER A 14 8.14 -0.48 -30.83
N ALA A 15 8.68 -1.54 -30.24
CA ALA A 15 7.86 -2.61 -29.71
C ALA A 15 6.93 -1.99 -28.67
N ALA A 16 5.62 -2.01 -28.94
CA ALA A 16 4.64 -1.58 -27.97
C ALA A 16 4.78 -2.50 -26.76
N ALA A 17 5.10 -1.92 -25.60
CA ALA A 17 5.13 -2.65 -24.36
C ALA A 17 3.75 -3.29 -24.10
N PRO A 18 3.69 -4.50 -23.52
CA PRO A 18 2.44 -5.02 -23.03
C PRO A 18 2.01 -4.21 -21.79
N ALA A 19 0.73 -4.18 -21.44
CA ALA A 19 0.23 -3.62 -20.18
C ALA A 19 -0.58 -4.70 -19.44
N GLN A 20 -1.17 -4.44 -18.28
CA GLN A 20 -0.49 -4.21 -17.00
C GLN A 20 -1.19 -5.12 -15.98
N TRP A 21 -2.49 -4.93 -15.82
CA TRP A 21 -3.35 -5.69 -14.92
C TRP A 21 -4.35 -6.54 -15.71
N GLN A 22 -4.30 -7.86 -15.53
CA GLN A 22 -5.35 -8.77 -15.95
C GLN A 22 -6.48 -8.72 -14.91
N ILE A 23 -7.69 -8.36 -15.32
CA ILE A 23 -8.84 -8.27 -14.42
C ILE A 23 -9.30 -9.68 -14.03
N GLU A 24 -9.42 -9.91 -12.72
CA GLU A 24 -9.83 -11.20 -12.15
C GLU A 24 -11.28 -11.12 -11.63
N THR A 25 -11.98 -12.25 -11.63
CA THR A 25 -13.35 -12.34 -11.09
C THR A 25 -13.32 -12.61 -9.59
N SER A 26 -13.76 -11.65 -8.78
CA SER A 26 -13.76 -11.74 -7.31
C SER A 26 -15.03 -12.34 -6.70
N ASN A 27 -16.13 -12.37 -7.45
CA ASN A 27 -17.47 -12.77 -6.98
C ASN A 27 -18.00 -11.95 -5.77
N THR A 28 -17.56 -10.71 -5.62
CA THR A 28 -18.10 -9.77 -4.61
C THR A 28 -18.32 -8.38 -5.21
N THR A 29 -19.16 -7.58 -4.54
CA THR A 29 -19.35 -6.16 -4.84
C THR A 29 -18.79 -5.25 -3.73
N ALA A 30 -18.15 -5.82 -2.70
CA ALA A 30 -17.53 -5.06 -1.63
C ALA A 30 -16.40 -4.17 -2.17
N ASP A 31 -16.19 -3.01 -1.56
CA ASP A 31 -15.01 -2.21 -1.88
C ASP A 31 -13.80 -2.85 -1.22
N LEU A 32 -12.91 -3.43 -2.03
CA LEU A 32 -11.69 -4.06 -1.55
C LEU A 32 -10.65 -2.98 -1.26
N ARG A 33 -10.09 -3.02 -0.05
CA ARG A 33 -9.21 -1.97 0.50
C ARG A 33 -7.87 -2.49 0.99
N GLY A 34 -7.80 -3.76 1.40
CA GLY A 34 -6.55 -4.41 1.78
C GLY A 34 -6.23 -5.58 0.85
N ILE A 35 -4.93 -5.78 0.56
CA ILE A 35 -4.41 -6.91 -0.21
C ILE A 35 -3.03 -7.28 0.32
N ASP A 36 -2.75 -8.57 0.44
CA ASP A 36 -1.43 -9.08 0.81
C ASP A 36 -1.15 -10.40 0.09
N SER A 37 -0.12 -10.40 -0.76
CA SER A 37 0.38 -11.60 -1.42
C SER A 37 1.56 -12.18 -0.64
N VAL A 38 1.60 -13.50 -0.56
CA VAL A 38 2.65 -14.24 0.17
C VAL A 38 3.51 -15.09 -0.77
N GLY A 39 3.30 -14.98 -2.08
CA GLY A 39 3.93 -15.81 -3.11
C GLY A 39 3.25 -17.16 -3.33
N ASN A 40 3.77 -17.94 -4.28
CA ASN A 40 3.26 -19.28 -4.65
C ASN A 40 1.76 -19.32 -4.99
N GLY A 41 1.24 -18.25 -5.60
CA GLY A 41 -0.17 -18.14 -5.97
C GLY A 41 -1.13 -17.82 -4.84
N VAL A 42 -0.64 -17.63 -3.60
CA VAL A 42 -1.47 -17.31 -2.45
C VAL A 42 -1.56 -15.79 -2.24
N ALA A 43 -2.80 -15.29 -2.12
CA ALA A 43 -3.07 -13.92 -1.75
C ALA A 43 -4.41 -13.78 -1.02
N TRP A 44 -4.52 -12.71 -0.25
CA TRP A 44 -5.68 -12.39 0.57
C TRP A 44 -6.13 -10.96 0.33
N ALA A 45 -7.42 -10.74 0.08
CA ALA A 45 -8.01 -9.41 -0.06
C ALA A 45 -9.04 -9.17 1.06
N SER A 46 -9.21 -7.91 1.46
CA SER A 46 -10.18 -7.52 2.48
C SER A 46 -10.86 -6.21 2.13
N GLY A 47 -12.08 -5.99 2.63
CA GLY A 47 -12.86 -4.81 2.28
C GLY A 47 -14.07 -4.58 3.16
N THR A 48 -15.05 -3.87 2.60
CA THR A 48 -16.27 -3.45 3.31
C THR A 48 -17.17 -4.62 3.70
N ASN A 49 -18.07 -4.38 4.66
CA ASN A 49 -19.10 -5.33 5.12
C ASN A 49 -18.53 -6.69 5.55
N GLY A 50 -17.42 -6.67 6.29
CA GLY A 50 -16.76 -7.87 6.80
C GLY A 50 -16.14 -8.76 5.74
N THR A 51 -15.96 -8.27 4.50
CA THR A 51 -15.52 -9.11 3.37
C THR A 51 -14.04 -9.44 3.47
N VAL A 52 -13.73 -10.73 3.38
CA VAL A 52 -12.37 -11.25 3.14
C VAL A 52 -12.43 -12.27 2.01
N LEU A 53 -11.47 -12.19 1.09
CA LEU A 53 -11.29 -13.13 -0.03
C LEU A 53 -9.89 -13.75 0.05
N ARG A 54 -9.76 -14.95 -0.50
CA ARG A 54 -8.49 -15.67 -0.59
C ARG A 54 -8.36 -16.40 -1.92
N THR A 55 -7.15 -16.42 -2.47
CA THR A 55 -6.77 -17.29 -3.59
C THR A 55 -5.55 -18.12 -3.20
N GLU A 56 -5.44 -19.31 -3.78
CA GLU A 56 -4.27 -20.20 -3.68
C GLU A 56 -3.74 -20.63 -5.06
N ASP A 57 -4.37 -20.15 -6.14
CA ASP A 57 -4.15 -20.58 -7.52
C ASP A 57 -3.78 -19.39 -8.42
N SER A 58 -3.02 -18.43 -7.86
CA SER A 58 -2.57 -17.22 -8.55
C SER A 58 -3.70 -16.36 -9.09
N GLY A 59 -4.82 -16.30 -8.35
CA GLY A 59 -5.96 -15.45 -8.68
C GLY A 59 -6.95 -16.07 -9.68
N TYR A 60 -6.73 -17.31 -10.10
CA TYR A 60 -7.68 -18.02 -10.98
C TYR A 60 -9.05 -18.20 -10.31
N VAL A 61 -9.08 -18.49 -9.00
CA VAL A 61 -10.28 -18.45 -8.18
C VAL A 61 -10.04 -17.65 -6.91
N TRP A 62 -10.91 -16.66 -6.69
CA TRP A 62 -11.06 -15.97 -5.41
C TRP A 62 -12.21 -16.56 -4.61
N GLN A 63 -11.88 -17.17 -3.47
CA GLN A 63 -12.82 -17.77 -2.54
C GLN A 63 -13.24 -16.73 -1.50
N LYS A 64 -14.54 -16.65 -1.22
CA LYS A 64 -15.05 -15.84 -0.11
C LYS A 64 -14.85 -16.58 1.22
N CYS A 65 -14.23 -15.92 2.18
CA CYS A 65 -14.02 -16.43 3.52
C CYS A 65 -15.30 -16.40 4.36
N ALA A 66 -15.30 -17.14 5.48
CA ALA A 66 -16.27 -16.90 6.55
C ALA A 66 -16.14 -15.45 7.04
N VAL A 67 -17.28 -14.81 7.34
CA VAL A 67 -17.28 -13.47 7.93
C VAL A 67 -16.85 -13.59 9.40
N PRO A 68 -15.89 -12.79 9.88
CA PRO A 68 -15.52 -12.82 11.29
C PRO A 68 -16.72 -12.51 12.20
N PRO A 69 -16.86 -13.16 13.37
CA PRO A 69 -18.02 -12.96 14.24
C PRO A 69 -18.21 -11.48 14.64
N GLY A 70 -19.42 -10.95 14.39
CA GLY A 70 -19.79 -9.57 14.73
C GLY A 70 -19.11 -8.50 13.88
N ALA A 71 -18.56 -8.87 12.72
CA ALA A 71 -17.84 -7.99 11.80
C ALA A 71 -18.60 -7.68 10.51
N GLU A 72 -19.87 -8.06 10.38
CA GLU A 72 -20.68 -7.92 9.16
C GLU A 72 -20.84 -6.47 8.68
N HIS A 73 -20.64 -5.51 9.59
CA HIS A 73 -20.74 -4.07 9.38
C HIS A 73 -19.38 -3.35 9.38
N LEU A 74 -18.29 -4.09 9.58
CA LEU A 74 -16.95 -3.52 9.70
C LEU A 74 -16.27 -3.42 8.33
N ASP A 75 -15.44 -2.39 8.19
CA ASP A 75 -14.58 -2.19 7.03
C ASP A 75 -13.18 -2.72 7.33
N PHE A 76 -12.84 -3.89 6.76
CA PHE A 76 -11.48 -4.41 6.81
C PHE A 76 -10.61 -3.66 5.83
N ARG A 77 -9.80 -2.74 6.35
CA ARG A 77 -8.88 -1.94 5.53
C ARG A 77 -7.50 -2.57 5.45
N ALA A 78 -7.13 -3.43 6.39
CA ALA A 78 -5.81 -4.03 6.46
C ALA A 78 -5.90 -5.55 6.56
N ILE A 79 -5.02 -6.24 5.85
CA ILE A 79 -4.86 -7.70 5.95
C ILE A 79 -3.38 -8.06 5.88
N ARG A 80 -2.94 -8.97 6.76
CA ARG A 80 -1.59 -9.51 6.77
C ARG A 80 -1.68 -11.03 6.78
N ALA A 81 -1.39 -11.63 5.64
CA ALA A 81 -1.33 -13.06 5.44
C ALA A 81 0.06 -13.60 5.78
N PHE A 82 0.14 -14.85 6.21
CA PHE A 82 1.40 -15.57 6.45
C PHE A 82 1.57 -16.72 5.47
N ASN A 83 0.47 -17.37 5.12
CA ASN A 83 0.38 -18.46 4.15
C ASN A 83 -1.08 -18.65 3.73
N ALA A 84 -1.38 -19.75 3.04
CA ALA A 84 -2.72 -20.14 2.64
C ALA A 84 -3.70 -20.25 3.83
N ASN A 85 -3.25 -20.69 5.00
CA ASN A 85 -4.14 -21.00 6.13
C ASN A 85 -4.24 -19.88 7.17
N MET A 86 -3.24 -18.99 7.23
CA MET A 86 -3.09 -18.03 8.32
C MET A 86 -3.04 -16.59 7.83
N ALA A 87 -3.89 -15.75 8.39
CA ALA A 87 -3.94 -14.31 8.16
C ALA A 87 -4.51 -13.57 9.37
N ILE A 88 -4.16 -12.30 9.51
CA ILE A 88 -4.77 -11.35 10.44
C ILE A 88 -5.45 -10.25 9.60
N ALA A 89 -6.72 -9.99 9.86
CA ALA A 89 -7.49 -8.90 9.26
C ALA A 89 -7.74 -7.83 10.33
N MET A 90 -7.54 -6.57 9.94
CA MET A 90 -7.79 -5.40 10.79
C MET A 90 -8.88 -4.54 10.17
N SER A 91 -9.90 -4.29 10.99
CA SER A 91 -10.95 -3.32 10.68
C SER A 91 -10.54 -1.94 11.17
N SER A 92 -10.95 -0.91 10.43
CA SER A 92 -10.68 0.48 10.76
C SER A 92 -11.99 1.21 10.96
N GLY A 93 -12.08 1.92 12.07
CA GLY A 93 -13.26 2.68 12.48
C GLY A 93 -13.04 3.25 13.87
N LYS A 94 -13.89 4.18 14.29
CA LYS A 94 -13.73 4.84 15.59
C LYS A 94 -14.04 3.85 16.73
N GLY A 95 -13.18 3.82 17.73
CA GLY A 95 -13.34 3.00 18.93
C GLY A 95 -13.51 1.52 18.62
N ASP A 96 -14.58 0.92 19.12
CA ASP A 96 -14.83 -0.51 19.06
C ASP A 96 -15.01 -1.07 17.63
N GLN A 97 -15.07 -0.21 16.61
CA GLN A 97 -15.02 -0.59 15.19
C GLN A 97 -13.62 -0.96 14.72
N SER A 98 -12.56 -0.51 15.41
CA SER A 98 -11.19 -0.96 15.17
C SER A 98 -10.94 -2.28 15.89
N ARG A 99 -10.85 -3.38 15.12
CA ARG A 99 -10.69 -4.75 15.64
C ARG A 99 -9.71 -5.58 14.84
N LEU A 100 -9.03 -6.52 15.51
CA LEU A 100 -8.16 -7.54 14.92
C LEU A 100 -8.80 -8.92 14.98
N TYR A 101 -8.82 -9.61 13.84
CA TYR A 101 -9.27 -10.99 13.74
C TYR A 101 -8.19 -11.87 13.11
N LYS A 102 -8.00 -13.08 13.62
CA LYS A 102 -7.03 -14.06 13.11
C LYS A 102 -7.70 -15.36 12.68
N THR A 103 -7.27 -15.86 11.53
CA THR A 103 -7.57 -17.21 11.05
C THR A 103 -6.30 -18.05 11.07
N THR A 104 -6.45 -19.36 11.30
CA THR A 104 -5.39 -20.37 11.13
C THR A 104 -5.85 -21.60 10.34
N ASP A 105 -7.07 -21.57 9.80
CA ASP A 105 -7.74 -22.70 9.11
C ASP A 105 -8.23 -22.31 7.71
N GLY A 106 -7.51 -21.40 7.06
CA GLY A 106 -7.84 -20.97 5.70
C GLY A 106 -9.14 -20.18 5.62
N CYS A 107 -9.40 -19.35 6.64
CA CYS A 107 -10.57 -18.52 6.83
C CYS A 107 -11.90 -19.26 6.87
N SER A 108 -11.86 -20.50 7.34
CA SER A 108 -13.06 -21.24 7.72
C SER A 108 -13.62 -20.69 9.04
N SER A 109 -12.76 -20.19 9.93
CA SER A 109 -13.14 -19.51 11.16
C SER A 109 -12.18 -18.37 11.52
N TRP A 110 -12.66 -17.46 12.38
CA TRP A 110 -11.90 -16.30 12.85
C TRP A 110 -12.01 -16.14 14.36
N LYS A 111 -10.88 -15.88 15.00
CA LYS A 111 -10.76 -15.50 16.41
C LYS A 111 -10.58 -13.99 16.52
N LEU A 112 -11.44 -13.31 17.28
CA LEU A 112 -11.21 -11.93 17.70
C LEU A 112 -10.00 -11.90 18.65
N LEU A 113 -9.00 -11.11 18.32
CA LEU A 113 -7.79 -10.95 19.11
C LEU A 113 -7.83 -9.69 19.98
N LEU A 114 -8.27 -8.57 19.38
CA LEU A 114 -8.22 -7.27 20.01
C LEU A 114 -9.34 -6.38 19.49
N THR A 115 -9.93 -5.60 20.38
CA THR A 115 -10.81 -4.48 20.06
C THR A 115 -10.18 -3.23 20.65
N ASN A 116 -10.18 -2.13 19.88
CA ASN A 116 -9.69 -0.86 20.39
C ASN A 116 -10.57 -0.39 21.56
N ALA A 117 -9.96 -0.23 22.73
CA ALA A 117 -10.65 0.18 23.94
C ALA A 117 -10.81 1.71 24.05
N ASP A 118 -10.04 2.46 23.25
CA ASP A 118 -10.13 3.91 23.22
C ASP A 118 -11.27 4.36 22.28
N ALA A 119 -12.28 5.02 22.82
CA ALA A 119 -13.46 5.44 22.07
C ALA A 119 -13.14 6.43 20.94
N GLU A 120 -12.01 7.15 21.00
CA GLU A 120 -11.56 8.08 19.97
C GLU A 120 -10.55 7.46 19.01
N GLY A 121 -10.01 6.29 19.33
CA GLY A 121 -8.97 5.65 18.54
C GLY A 121 -9.46 5.14 17.17
N PHE A 122 -8.59 5.20 16.18
CA PHE A 122 -8.80 4.70 14.83
C PHE A 122 -7.50 4.04 14.35
N TRP A 123 -7.54 2.79 13.88
CA TRP A 123 -6.35 2.09 13.39
C TRP A 123 -6.24 2.16 11.87
N ASP A 124 -5.04 2.51 11.38
CA ASP A 124 -4.78 2.83 9.99
C ASP A 124 -4.02 1.73 9.25
N ALA A 125 -2.99 1.14 9.86
CA ALA A 125 -2.15 0.14 9.22
C ALA A 125 -1.73 -0.97 10.18
N LEU A 126 -1.56 -2.17 9.63
CA LEU A 126 -1.07 -3.36 10.34
C LEU A 126 0.11 -3.96 9.58
N VAL A 127 1.27 -4.05 10.23
CA VAL A 127 2.42 -4.78 9.69
C VAL A 127 2.83 -5.86 10.67
N LEU A 128 3.07 -7.07 10.19
CA LEU A 128 3.77 -8.10 10.94
C LEU A 128 4.89 -8.64 10.09
N ASN A 129 6.05 -8.83 10.69
CA ASN A 129 7.14 -9.49 10.03
C ASN A 129 6.80 -10.99 9.86
N ARG A 130 7.12 -11.53 8.68
CA ARG A 130 6.78 -12.90 8.29
C ARG A 130 7.76 -13.93 8.85
N THR A 131 9.00 -13.53 9.13
CA THR A 131 10.10 -14.43 9.50
C THR A 131 10.38 -14.43 11.00
N ASN A 132 10.02 -13.39 11.73
CA ASN A 132 10.14 -13.35 13.20
C ASN A 132 8.75 -13.28 13.88
N ARG A 133 8.65 -12.58 15.01
CA ARG A 133 7.44 -12.49 15.82
C ARG A 133 6.90 -11.07 15.97
N ASP A 134 7.56 -10.11 15.34
CA ASP A 134 7.33 -8.70 15.62
C ASP A 134 6.33 -8.09 14.65
N GLY A 135 5.65 -7.04 15.11
CA GLY A 135 4.62 -6.39 14.33
C GLY A 135 4.09 -5.15 15.03
N GLN A 136 3.39 -4.33 14.25
CA GLN A 136 2.89 -3.05 14.69
C GLN A 136 1.54 -2.69 14.09
N ILE A 137 0.77 -1.95 14.87
CA ILE A 137 -0.43 -1.24 14.44
C ILE A 137 -0.18 0.24 14.60
N LEU A 138 -0.38 0.99 13.52
CA LEU A 138 -0.45 2.44 13.52
C LEU A 138 -1.91 2.87 13.59
N GLY A 139 -2.19 3.90 14.38
CA GLY A 139 -3.47 4.58 14.39
C GLY A 139 -3.33 6.10 14.52
N ASP A 140 -4.41 6.78 14.18
CA ASP A 140 -4.54 8.23 14.27
C ASP A 140 -4.23 8.78 15.67
N PRO A 141 -3.87 10.06 15.77
CA PRO A 141 -3.51 10.65 17.05
C PRO A 141 -4.67 10.66 18.06
N VAL A 142 -4.40 10.16 19.26
CA VAL A 142 -5.25 10.34 20.43
C VAL A 142 -4.45 11.10 21.47
N HIS A 143 -5.05 12.15 22.05
CA HIS A 143 -4.35 13.08 22.95
C HIS A 143 -3.04 13.63 22.33
N GLU A 144 -3.13 14.08 21.06
CA GLU A 144 -2.03 14.71 20.31
C GLU A 144 -0.84 13.79 20.00
N LYS A 145 -0.99 12.47 20.14
CA LYS A 145 0.06 11.49 19.83
C LYS A 145 -0.45 10.36 18.98
N PHE A 146 0.29 10.00 17.93
CA PHE A 146 0.01 8.81 17.14
C PHE A 146 -0.04 7.57 18.03
N VAL A 147 -1.04 6.73 17.78
CA VAL A 147 -1.19 5.45 18.48
C VAL A 147 -0.31 4.42 17.78
N LEU A 148 0.59 3.79 18.53
CA LEU A 148 1.41 2.68 18.06
C LEU A 148 1.26 1.51 19.03
N LEU A 149 0.81 0.37 18.53
CA LEU A 149 0.81 -0.89 19.28
C LEU A 149 1.87 -1.82 18.70
N GLU A 150 2.48 -2.63 19.55
CA GLU A 150 3.54 -3.58 19.22
C GLU A 150 3.16 -4.99 19.66
N THR A 151 3.60 -5.97 18.88
CA THR A 151 3.56 -7.41 19.21
C THR A 151 4.96 -7.97 19.08
N ASN A 152 5.29 -8.98 19.87
CA ASN A 152 6.49 -9.83 19.72
C ASN A 152 6.16 -11.34 19.75
N ASP A 153 4.90 -11.70 19.51
CA ASP A 153 4.40 -13.07 19.52
C ASP A 153 3.55 -13.45 18.29
N ARG A 154 3.81 -12.82 17.14
CA ARG A 154 3.07 -12.99 15.87
C ARG A 154 1.62 -12.53 15.95
N GLY A 155 1.40 -11.43 16.67
CA GLY A 155 0.13 -10.74 16.77
C GLY A 155 -0.89 -11.48 17.61
N GLU A 156 -0.48 -12.35 18.53
CA GLU A 156 -1.39 -12.95 19.51
C GLU A 156 -1.73 -11.94 20.62
N ASN A 157 -0.75 -11.15 21.05
CA ASN A 157 -0.91 -10.09 22.04
C ASN A 157 -0.32 -8.76 21.54
N TRP A 158 -0.92 -7.67 21.99
CA TRP A 158 -0.56 -6.32 21.55
C TRP A 158 -0.45 -5.38 22.76
N GLU A 159 0.62 -4.61 22.83
CA GLU A 159 0.85 -3.62 23.88
C GLU A 159 1.16 -2.24 23.27
N PRO A 160 0.83 -1.13 23.96
CA PRO A 160 1.26 0.19 23.51
C PRO A 160 2.79 0.28 23.40
N SER A 161 3.27 0.85 22.30
CA SER A 161 4.70 1.07 22.09
C SER A 161 5.30 1.92 23.20
N LYS A 162 6.51 1.57 23.61
CA LYS A 162 7.32 2.36 24.56
C LYS A 162 8.10 3.47 23.87
N SER A 163 8.03 3.55 22.54
CA SER A 163 8.76 4.53 21.73
C SER A 163 8.19 5.93 21.93
N GLY A 164 9.07 6.93 22.07
CA GLY A 164 8.70 8.35 22.07
C GLY A 164 8.67 8.95 20.67
N GLY A 165 8.51 10.28 20.58
CA GLY A 165 8.61 11.03 19.31
C GLY A 165 7.40 10.86 18.39
N LEU A 166 6.23 10.57 18.97
CA LEU A 166 4.97 10.33 18.28
C LEU A 166 4.02 11.54 18.32
N ASP A 167 4.51 12.72 18.72
CA ASP A 167 3.69 13.93 18.81
C ASP A 167 3.18 14.35 17.43
N ALA A 168 1.87 14.52 17.32
CA ALA A 168 1.16 14.92 16.13
C ALA A 168 1.02 16.45 16.04
N LEU A 169 0.93 16.97 14.84
CA LEU A 169 0.50 18.33 14.57
C LEU A 169 -1.03 18.40 14.59
N ALA A 170 -1.58 19.61 14.76
CA ALA A 170 -3.01 19.81 14.75
C ALA A 170 -3.63 19.37 13.40
N GLY A 171 -4.60 18.44 13.48
CA GLY A 171 -5.29 17.89 12.31
C GLY A 171 -4.44 16.93 11.47
N GLU A 172 -3.29 16.51 11.97
CA GLU A 172 -2.48 15.49 11.32
C GLU A 172 -3.04 14.09 11.62
N GLY A 173 -2.99 13.21 10.63
CA GLY A 173 -3.44 11.83 10.73
C GLY A 173 -2.61 10.91 9.85
N ALA A 174 -2.76 9.61 10.10
CA ALA A 174 -2.35 8.59 9.15
C ALA A 174 -3.49 8.36 8.14
N PHE A 175 -3.23 7.54 7.12
CA PHE A 175 -4.27 7.15 6.19
C PHE A 175 -4.39 5.64 6.13
N ALA A 176 -5.58 5.13 6.44
CA ALA A 176 -5.96 3.73 6.26
C ALA A 176 -6.12 3.35 4.77
N ALA A 177 -5.01 3.43 4.03
CA ALA A 177 -4.85 3.05 2.63
C ALA A 177 -4.15 1.69 2.53
N SER A 178 -4.83 0.66 3.04
CA SER A 178 -4.22 -0.65 3.34
C SER A 178 -3.15 -0.52 4.44
N ASN A 179 -2.15 -1.40 4.40
CA ASN A 179 -0.98 -1.32 5.28
C ASN A 179 0.07 -0.31 4.79
N SER A 180 -0.18 0.40 3.68
CA SER A 180 0.88 1.06 2.91
C SER A 180 1.51 2.26 3.60
N SER A 181 0.86 2.84 4.61
CA SER A 181 1.36 4.01 5.36
C SER A 181 2.44 3.65 6.39
N LEU A 182 2.70 2.37 6.61
CA LEU A 182 3.65 1.84 7.60
C LEU A 182 4.47 0.71 6.98
N PHE A 183 5.78 0.71 7.21
CA PHE A 183 6.58 -0.49 7.05
C PHE A 183 7.44 -0.75 8.28
N LEU A 184 7.68 -2.03 8.54
CA LEU A 184 8.57 -2.50 9.59
C LEU A 184 9.71 -3.30 8.97
N ASN A 185 10.94 -2.81 9.16
CA ASN A 185 12.15 -3.55 8.83
C ASN A 185 13.19 -3.43 9.95
N GLU A 186 13.33 -4.47 10.75
CA GLU A 186 14.27 -4.51 11.87
C GLU A 186 15.74 -4.44 11.47
N GLU A 187 16.09 -4.71 10.20
CA GLU A 187 17.47 -4.55 9.74
C GLU A 187 17.88 -3.08 9.62
N PHE A 188 16.93 -2.15 9.44
CA PHE A 188 17.28 -0.74 9.26
C PHE A 188 16.33 0.30 9.86
N ALA A 189 15.02 0.16 9.70
CA ALA A 189 14.09 1.18 10.20
C ALA A 189 12.66 0.68 10.32
N ASN A 190 11.98 1.30 11.28
CA ASN A 190 10.54 1.35 11.36
C ASN A 190 10.07 2.74 10.94
N VAL A 191 9.14 2.81 9.98
CA VAL A 191 8.76 4.06 9.35
C VAL A 191 7.26 4.11 9.08
N PHE A 192 6.64 5.25 9.41
CA PHE A 192 5.30 5.56 8.94
C PHE A 192 5.21 6.97 8.35
N VAL A 193 4.16 7.20 7.56
CA VAL A 193 3.89 8.47 6.90
C VAL A 193 2.48 8.99 7.22
N THR A 194 2.33 10.30 7.10
CA THR A 194 1.16 11.05 7.60
C THR A 194 0.80 12.21 6.67
N GLY A 195 -0.34 12.83 6.93
CA GLY A 195 -0.82 14.02 6.23
C GLY A 195 -1.78 14.84 7.07
N GLY A 196 -2.36 15.86 6.43
CA GLY A 196 -3.32 16.78 7.03
C GLY A 196 -3.01 18.24 6.71
N PRO A 197 -3.74 19.19 7.33
CA PRO A 197 -3.62 20.61 7.03
C PRO A 197 -2.21 21.17 7.31
N ALA A 198 -1.50 20.59 8.28
CA ALA A 198 -0.13 20.98 8.63
C ALA A 198 0.94 20.45 7.66
N GLY A 199 0.54 19.61 6.70
CA GLY A 199 1.42 19.00 5.69
C GLY A 199 1.87 17.59 6.03
N ALA A 200 2.45 16.91 5.02
CA ALA A 200 2.88 15.54 5.15
C ALA A 200 4.17 15.40 5.97
N ARG A 201 4.25 14.37 6.80
CA ARG A 201 5.48 13.99 7.51
C ARG A 201 5.78 12.51 7.38
N VAL A 202 7.06 12.18 7.52
CA VAL A 202 7.55 10.83 7.75
C VAL A 202 8.12 10.73 9.16
N PHE A 203 7.84 9.64 9.84
CA PHE A 203 8.37 9.32 11.15
C PHE A 203 9.31 8.13 11.02
N VAL A 204 10.56 8.31 11.41
CA VAL A 204 11.60 7.28 11.29
C VAL A 204 12.13 6.90 12.66
N ASN A 205 12.11 5.61 12.98
CA ASN A 205 12.89 5.00 14.05
C ASN A 205 13.92 4.05 13.43
N ASP A 206 15.18 4.48 13.40
CA ASP A 206 16.34 3.73 12.91
C ASP A 206 17.26 3.23 14.04
N GLN A 207 16.78 3.31 15.29
CA GLN A 207 17.55 2.95 16.49
C GLN A 207 17.01 1.71 17.21
N GLY A 208 15.89 1.16 16.74
CA GLY A 208 15.27 -0.06 17.25
C GLY A 208 14.21 0.17 18.33
N GLU A 209 13.80 -0.93 18.96
CA GLU A 209 12.68 -0.98 19.90
C GLU A 209 12.82 0.01 21.07
N GLY A 210 11.72 0.70 21.39
CA GLY A 210 11.63 1.67 22.49
C GLY A 210 12.41 2.96 22.28
N LYS A 211 13.13 3.13 21.16
CA LYS A 211 13.80 4.39 20.82
C LYS A 211 12.82 5.36 20.16
N PRO A 212 13.02 6.68 20.32
CA PRO A 212 12.07 7.64 19.81
C PRO A 212 12.08 7.71 18.28
N PHE A 213 10.91 7.88 17.69
CA PHE A 213 10.75 8.28 16.30
C PHE A 213 11.21 9.73 16.11
N LYS A 214 11.61 10.05 14.88
CA LYS A 214 11.90 11.41 14.43
C LYS A 214 10.97 11.76 13.27
N GLY A 215 10.14 12.78 13.47
CA GLY A 215 9.27 13.34 12.44
C GLY A 215 10.00 14.33 11.53
N HIS A 216 9.85 14.17 10.22
CA HIS A 216 10.43 15.02 9.20
C HIS A 216 9.36 15.44 8.18
N ALA A 217 9.33 16.72 7.81
CA ALA A 217 8.42 17.21 6.77
C ALA A 217 8.76 16.63 5.40
N LEU A 218 7.72 16.30 4.62
CA LEU A 218 7.83 15.84 3.24
C LEU A 218 7.29 16.92 2.29
N PRO A 219 7.96 17.19 1.15
CA PRO A 219 7.48 18.15 0.16
C PRO A 219 6.36 17.56 -0.72
N LEU A 220 5.23 17.23 -0.11
CA LEU A 220 4.00 16.75 -0.76
C LEU A 220 2.87 17.77 -0.64
N ALA A 221 1.73 17.50 -1.30
CA ALA A 221 0.51 18.27 -1.17
C ALA A 221 0.11 18.43 0.31
N SER A 222 -0.40 19.61 0.67
CA SER A 222 -0.76 19.99 2.03
C SER A 222 -1.91 21.00 2.04
N GLY A 223 -2.45 21.28 3.23
CA GLY A 223 -3.45 22.32 3.46
C GLY A 223 -4.87 21.81 3.73
N GLU A 224 -5.14 20.55 3.42
CA GLU A 224 -6.45 19.92 3.65
C GLU A 224 -6.30 18.63 4.48
N ALA A 225 -7.37 18.23 5.18
CA ALA A 225 -7.40 16.94 5.88
C ALA A 225 -7.21 15.74 4.92
N SER A 226 -7.49 15.92 3.64
CA SER A 226 -7.32 14.90 2.59
C SER A 226 -5.95 14.88 1.93
N THR A 227 -5.04 15.78 2.31
CA THR A 227 -3.73 15.93 1.67
C THR A 227 -2.62 15.28 2.47
N GLY A 228 -1.71 14.55 1.80
CA GLY A 228 -0.43 14.18 2.39
C GLY A 228 0.17 12.89 1.83
N ALA A 229 0.95 12.20 2.66
CA ALA A 229 1.61 10.94 2.29
C ALA A 229 0.74 9.72 2.67
N TYR A 230 0.40 8.90 1.67
CA TYR A 230 -0.52 7.77 1.84
C TYR A 230 0.19 6.43 1.88
N ALA A 231 1.31 6.32 1.17
CA ALA A 231 2.04 5.08 1.08
C ALA A 231 3.53 5.31 1.02
N ILE A 232 4.27 4.40 1.63
CA ILE A 232 5.72 4.35 1.63
C ILE A 232 6.18 2.92 1.37
N GLU A 233 7.20 2.77 0.54
CA GLU A 233 7.82 1.47 0.26
C GLU A 233 9.35 1.62 0.17
N ALA A 234 10.05 0.56 0.56
CA ALA A 234 11.50 0.52 0.63
C ALA A 234 12.07 -0.60 -0.25
N ARG A 235 12.94 -0.24 -1.19
CA ARG A 235 13.73 -1.23 -1.93
C ARG A 235 14.79 -1.86 -1.02
N ASP A 236 15.50 -1.00 -0.30
CA ASP A 236 16.63 -1.29 0.58
C ASP A 236 16.73 -0.23 1.70
N ALA A 237 17.74 -0.32 2.57
CA ALA A 237 17.94 0.57 3.72
C ALA A 237 18.16 2.06 3.36
N ARG A 238 18.34 2.40 2.09
CA ARG A 238 18.64 3.76 1.63
C ARG A 238 17.61 4.33 0.66
N ASN A 239 16.99 3.49 -0.16
CA ASN A 239 16.18 3.91 -1.31
C ASN A 239 14.70 3.65 -1.06
N TRP A 240 13.96 4.71 -0.70
CA TRP A 240 12.54 4.65 -0.38
C TRP A 240 11.77 5.64 -1.23
N VAL A 241 10.50 5.33 -1.45
CA VAL A 241 9.56 6.14 -2.22
C VAL A 241 8.32 6.35 -1.36
N VAL A 242 7.83 7.59 -1.34
CA VAL A 242 6.55 7.96 -0.75
C VAL A 242 5.66 8.50 -1.86
N VAL A 243 4.41 8.03 -1.87
CA VAL A 243 3.36 8.56 -2.75
C VAL A 243 2.16 9.05 -1.93
N GLY A 244 1.38 9.94 -2.52
CA GLY A 244 0.21 10.52 -1.89
C GLY A 244 -0.45 11.56 -2.77
N GLY A 245 -0.89 12.67 -2.17
CA GLY A 245 -1.65 13.74 -2.84
C GLY A 245 -2.91 14.09 -2.08
N ASP A 246 -3.96 14.51 -2.79
CA ASP A 246 -5.29 14.81 -2.27
C ASP A 246 -6.30 13.79 -2.80
N TYR A 247 -6.83 12.91 -1.95
CA TYR A 247 -7.77 11.87 -2.42
C TYR A 247 -9.10 12.46 -2.94
N THR A 248 -9.43 13.70 -2.57
CA THR A 248 -10.64 14.39 -3.07
C THR A 248 -10.44 15.02 -4.45
N LYS A 249 -9.18 15.15 -4.89
CA LYS A 249 -8.79 15.70 -6.19
C LYS A 249 -7.85 14.70 -6.90
N PRO A 250 -8.36 13.53 -7.33
CA PRO A 250 -7.52 12.44 -7.78
C PRO A 250 -6.67 12.75 -9.04
N GLU A 251 -7.07 13.74 -9.83
CA GLU A 251 -6.35 14.20 -11.03
C GLU A 251 -5.23 15.21 -10.72
N GLU A 252 -5.14 15.74 -9.49
CA GLU A 252 -4.10 16.68 -9.10
C GLU A 252 -2.74 15.97 -9.02
N THR A 253 -1.73 16.57 -9.65
CA THR A 253 -0.39 15.96 -9.80
C THR A 253 0.67 16.64 -8.95
N ALA A 254 0.39 17.84 -8.46
CA ALA A 254 1.33 18.59 -7.65
C ALA A 254 1.57 17.89 -6.30
N GLY A 255 2.84 17.58 -6.00
CA GLY A 255 3.24 17.05 -4.70
C GLY A 255 2.67 15.66 -4.39
N THR A 256 2.69 14.75 -5.36
CA THR A 256 2.16 13.38 -5.22
C THR A 256 3.23 12.31 -5.02
N ALA A 257 4.53 12.63 -5.23
CA ALA A 257 5.62 11.70 -4.93
C ALA A 257 6.92 12.39 -4.50
N VAL A 258 7.60 11.74 -3.56
CA VAL A 258 8.95 12.09 -3.11
C VAL A 258 9.77 10.82 -2.91
N TRP A 259 11.08 10.95 -2.99
CA TRP A 259 12.01 9.83 -2.84
C TRP A 259 13.22 10.22 -2.00
N THR A 260 13.86 9.20 -1.43
CA THR A 260 15.11 9.32 -0.68
C THR A 260 16.12 8.30 -1.17
N ARG A 261 17.41 8.61 -1.00
CA ARG A 261 18.55 7.71 -1.28
C ARG A 261 19.51 7.59 -0.10
N ASP A 262 19.10 8.08 1.07
CA ASP A 262 19.91 8.14 2.28
C ASP A 262 19.18 7.67 3.54
N GLY A 263 18.15 6.84 3.37
CA GLY A 263 17.41 6.24 4.48
C GLY A 263 16.49 7.26 5.16
N GLY A 264 15.86 8.13 4.38
CA GLY A 264 14.89 9.11 4.87
C GLY A 264 15.48 10.34 5.55
N LYS A 265 16.79 10.59 5.43
CA LYS A 265 17.44 11.79 5.97
C LYS A 265 17.17 13.02 5.10
N THR A 266 17.13 12.83 3.79
CA THR A 266 16.73 13.86 2.82
C THR A 266 15.69 13.31 1.84
N TRP A 267 14.78 14.19 1.42
CA TRP A 267 13.66 13.87 0.53
C TRP A 267 13.62 14.85 -0.62
N LEU A 268 13.48 14.31 -1.84
CA LEU A 268 13.43 15.08 -3.07
C LEU A 268 12.12 14.80 -3.81
N PRO A 269 11.47 15.83 -4.39
CA PRO A 269 10.27 15.63 -5.21
C PRO A 269 10.60 14.91 -6.52
N SER A 270 9.69 14.06 -6.98
CA SER A 270 9.77 13.41 -8.28
C SER A 270 9.52 14.41 -9.43
N LYS A 271 10.12 14.18 -10.60
CA LYS A 271 9.96 14.99 -11.82
C LYS A 271 10.13 14.12 -13.09
N PRO A 272 9.06 13.93 -13.89
CA PRO A 272 7.65 14.21 -13.58
C PRO A 272 7.12 13.44 -12.36
N MET A 273 6.04 13.98 -11.79
CA MET A 273 5.24 13.34 -10.73
C MET A 273 4.33 12.25 -11.32
N PRO A 274 3.77 11.34 -10.49
CA PRO A 274 2.64 10.51 -10.88
C PRO A 274 1.48 11.33 -11.43
N HIS A 275 0.72 10.74 -12.34
CA HIS A 275 -0.43 11.37 -13.03
C HIS A 275 -1.69 11.41 -12.14
N GLY A 276 -1.54 11.85 -10.89
CA GLY A 276 -2.62 11.98 -9.92
C GLY A 276 -2.23 11.54 -8.52
N TYR A 277 -3.21 11.55 -7.63
CA TYR A 277 -3.12 10.96 -6.30
C TYR A 277 -2.88 9.45 -6.36
N ARG A 278 -1.92 8.93 -5.59
CA ARG A 278 -1.67 7.48 -5.48
C ARG A 278 -1.83 7.03 -4.04
N SER A 279 -2.63 5.97 -3.86
CA SER A 279 -2.99 5.43 -2.55
C SER A 279 -2.03 4.36 -2.07
N SER A 280 -1.27 3.74 -2.97
CA SER A 280 -0.39 2.62 -2.64
C SER A 280 0.76 2.52 -3.65
N VAL A 281 1.92 2.02 -3.21
CA VAL A 281 3.13 1.85 -4.02
C VAL A 281 3.81 0.54 -3.65
N ALA A 282 4.38 -0.16 -4.64
CA ALA A 282 5.16 -1.38 -4.45
C ALA A 282 6.43 -1.37 -5.31
N TYR A 283 7.45 -2.10 -4.87
CA TYR A 283 8.68 -2.32 -5.64
C TYR A 283 8.73 -3.75 -6.20
N GLU A 284 8.69 -3.89 -7.52
CA GLU A 284 8.85 -5.15 -8.23
C GLU A 284 10.35 -5.47 -8.32
N ARG A 285 10.79 -6.45 -7.52
CA ARG A 285 12.22 -6.75 -7.34
C ARG A 285 12.89 -7.31 -8.60
N PRO A 286 12.30 -8.29 -9.33
CA PRO A 286 12.91 -8.85 -10.55
C PRO A 286 13.29 -7.84 -11.64
N SER A 287 12.44 -6.85 -11.92
CA SER A 287 12.62 -5.82 -12.95
C SER A 287 13.16 -4.50 -12.40
N GLY A 288 13.07 -4.29 -11.08
CA GLY A 288 13.51 -3.07 -10.42
C GLY A 288 12.58 -1.87 -10.65
N ILE A 289 11.31 -2.14 -10.91
CA ILE A 289 10.30 -1.12 -11.23
C ILE A 289 9.46 -0.82 -9.99
N TRP A 290 9.25 0.46 -9.72
CA TRP A 290 8.28 0.93 -8.75
C TRP A 290 6.93 1.10 -9.43
N ILE A 291 5.85 0.67 -8.78
CA ILE A 291 4.49 0.72 -9.31
C ILE A 291 3.61 1.42 -8.28
N ALA A 292 3.00 2.55 -8.64
CA ALA A 292 2.10 3.31 -7.80
C ALA A 292 0.70 3.33 -8.39
N VAL A 293 -0.31 2.97 -7.60
CA VAL A 293 -1.70 2.82 -8.04
C VAL A 293 -2.61 3.84 -7.37
N GLY A 294 -3.73 4.17 -8.02
CA GLY A 294 -4.76 5.02 -7.46
C GLY A 294 -6.08 4.95 -8.23
N PRO A 295 -7.08 5.76 -7.84
CA PRO A 295 -8.41 5.72 -8.42
C PRO A 295 -8.42 6.06 -9.91
N ASN A 296 -7.53 6.94 -10.39
CA ASN A 296 -7.52 7.41 -11.79
C ASN A 296 -6.47 6.72 -12.67
N GLY A 297 -5.60 5.85 -12.14
CA GLY A 297 -4.56 5.22 -12.95
C GLY A 297 -3.48 4.49 -12.16
N THR A 298 -2.50 4.01 -12.92
CA THR A 298 -1.26 3.43 -12.39
C THR A 298 -0.07 4.09 -13.07
N ASP A 299 0.98 4.32 -12.29
CA ASP A 299 2.24 4.89 -12.76
C ASP A 299 3.39 3.96 -12.39
N ILE A 300 4.46 4.03 -13.17
CA ILE A 300 5.68 3.30 -12.90
C ILE A 300 6.89 4.22 -12.86
N SER A 301 7.90 3.83 -12.10
CA SER A 301 9.20 4.50 -12.06
C SER A 301 10.32 3.48 -12.19
N ARG A 302 11.32 3.82 -13.01
CA ARG A 302 12.48 2.98 -13.36
C ARG A 302 13.78 3.49 -12.75
N ASP A 303 13.70 4.59 -12.03
CA ASP A 303 14.85 5.35 -11.54
C ASP A 303 14.71 5.66 -10.05
N ASN A 304 14.07 4.78 -9.30
CA ASN A 304 13.85 4.88 -7.85
C ASN A 304 12.95 6.04 -7.42
N GLY A 305 11.87 6.25 -8.16
CA GLY A 305 10.89 7.29 -7.88
C GLY A 305 11.37 8.68 -8.29
N HIS A 306 12.48 8.83 -9.02
CA HIS A 306 12.92 10.15 -9.47
C HIS A 306 11.96 10.70 -10.55
N SER A 307 11.47 9.86 -11.45
CA SER A 307 10.48 10.21 -12.46
C SER A 307 9.41 9.11 -12.60
N TRP A 308 8.21 9.51 -13.02
CA TRP A 308 7.06 8.62 -13.18
C TRP A 308 6.45 8.72 -14.57
N GLU A 309 6.07 7.57 -15.12
CA GLU A 309 5.36 7.45 -16.39
C GLU A 309 4.01 6.74 -16.17
N PRO A 310 2.93 7.15 -16.84
CA PRO A 310 1.64 6.50 -16.69
C PRO A 310 1.66 5.18 -17.46
N LEU A 311 1.20 4.10 -16.83
CA LEU A 311 1.01 2.84 -17.51
C LEU A 311 -0.45 2.76 -18.00
N ARG A 312 -0.64 2.72 -19.32
CA ARG A 312 -1.96 2.80 -19.97
C ARG A 312 -2.34 1.48 -20.63
N PRO A 313 -3.65 1.13 -20.67
CA PRO A 313 -4.10 -0.06 -21.36
C PRO A 313 -3.83 0.02 -22.86
N ASN A 314 -3.47 -1.12 -23.46
CA ASN A 314 -3.16 -1.27 -24.87
C ASN A 314 -4.23 -2.12 -25.58
N ALA A 315 -5.08 -1.46 -26.37
CA ALA A 315 -6.15 -2.13 -27.12
C ALA A 315 -5.65 -3.21 -28.10
N LYS A 316 -4.40 -3.14 -28.57
CA LYS A 316 -3.82 -4.17 -29.45
C LYS A 316 -3.59 -5.50 -28.73
N ASN A 317 -3.55 -5.48 -27.41
CA ASN A 317 -3.35 -6.66 -26.57
C ASN A 317 -4.66 -7.17 -25.95
N HIS A 318 -5.82 -6.66 -26.40
CA HIS A 318 -7.14 -6.99 -25.84
C HIS A 318 -7.29 -6.65 -24.35
N GLU A 319 -6.58 -5.60 -23.90
CA GLU A 319 -6.70 -5.12 -22.53
C GLU A 319 -7.95 -4.25 -22.38
N GLU A 320 -8.62 -4.39 -21.24
CA GLU A 320 -9.80 -3.59 -20.91
C GLU A 320 -9.43 -2.09 -20.84
N PRO A 321 -10.25 -1.17 -21.40
CA PRO A 321 -9.93 0.27 -21.43
C PRO A 321 -9.72 0.95 -20.07
N ASP A 322 -10.18 0.31 -19.00
CA ASP A 322 -10.05 0.78 -17.62
C ASP A 322 -9.08 -0.07 -16.77
N ALA A 323 -8.32 -0.98 -17.37
CA ALA A 323 -7.43 -1.90 -16.66
C ALA A 323 -6.35 -1.20 -15.82
N ASP A 324 -6.09 0.09 -16.03
CA ASP A 324 -5.08 0.87 -15.30
C ASP A 324 -5.61 1.58 -14.06
N ARG A 325 -6.92 1.64 -13.82
CA ARG A 325 -7.55 2.54 -12.85
C ARG A 325 -8.50 1.84 -11.87
N SER A 326 -9.08 2.64 -10.97
CA SER A 326 -9.97 2.19 -9.88
C SER A 326 -9.25 1.26 -8.89
N TRP A 327 -8.10 1.69 -8.40
CA TRP A 327 -7.30 0.93 -7.44
C TRP A 327 -7.23 1.61 -6.08
N ASN A 328 -7.27 0.80 -5.04
CA ASN A 328 -7.13 1.22 -3.64
C ASN A 328 -5.79 0.77 -3.06
N ALA A 329 -5.34 -0.46 -3.35
CA ALA A 329 -4.14 -1.03 -2.74
C ALA A 329 -3.45 -2.05 -3.67
N ILE A 330 -2.12 -2.13 -3.57
CA ILE A 330 -1.27 -3.06 -4.33
C ILE A 330 -0.46 -3.94 -3.37
N SER A 331 -0.38 -5.23 -3.67
CA SER A 331 0.59 -6.17 -3.08
C SER A 331 0.92 -7.19 -4.16
N LEU A 332 2.10 -7.01 -4.76
CA LEU A 332 2.45 -7.70 -6.00
C LEU A 332 2.38 -9.23 -5.85
N PRO A 333 1.82 -9.92 -6.85
CA PRO A 333 1.41 -9.42 -8.17
C PRO A 333 -0.05 -8.91 -8.23
N PHE A 334 -0.73 -8.64 -7.12
CA PHE A 334 -2.15 -8.27 -7.12
C PHE A 334 -2.39 -6.80 -6.79
N VAL A 335 -3.50 -6.27 -7.30
CA VAL A 335 -4.06 -4.96 -6.98
C VAL A 335 -5.56 -5.10 -6.73
N VAL A 336 -6.12 -4.31 -5.83
CA VAL A 336 -7.55 -4.35 -5.48
C VAL A 336 -8.18 -2.97 -5.46
N GLY A 337 -9.49 -2.91 -5.65
CA GLY A 337 -10.25 -1.66 -5.77
C GLY A 337 -11.73 -1.78 -5.40
N PRO A 338 -12.53 -0.73 -5.66
CA PRO A 338 -13.94 -0.70 -5.34
C PRO A 338 -14.73 -1.73 -6.15
N LYS A 339 -15.95 -2.06 -5.70
CA LYS A 339 -16.89 -2.96 -6.40
C LYS A 339 -16.30 -4.34 -6.74
N GLY A 340 -15.48 -4.88 -5.84
CA GLY A 340 -14.83 -6.19 -5.99
C GLY A 340 -13.73 -6.22 -7.04
N ARG A 341 -13.20 -5.08 -7.50
CA ARG A 341 -12.19 -5.04 -8.56
C ARG A 341 -10.89 -5.68 -8.06
N ILE A 342 -10.37 -6.64 -8.82
CA ILE A 342 -9.06 -7.26 -8.62
C ILE A 342 -8.33 -7.27 -9.96
N GLY A 343 -7.07 -6.87 -9.94
CA GLY A 343 -6.14 -7.00 -11.06
C GLY A 343 -4.95 -7.87 -10.67
N ARG A 344 -4.43 -8.65 -11.61
CA ARG A 344 -3.16 -9.37 -11.46
C ARG A 344 -2.15 -8.86 -12.48
N LEU A 345 -0.96 -8.52 -12.02
CA LEU A 345 0.12 -8.02 -12.84
C LEU A 345 0.52 -9.10 -13.85
N ASN A 346 0.57 -8.74 -15.13
CA ASN A 346 1.21 -9.55 -16.14
C ASN A 346 2.71 -9.24 -16.14
N GLU A 347 3.55 -10.08 -15.53
CA GLU A 347 4.99 -9.79 -15.39
C GLU A 347 5.72 -9.65 -16.75
N ASN A 348 5.23 -10.33 -17.78
CA ASN A 348 5.76 -10.18 -19.14
C ASN A 348 5.41 -8.82 -19.77
N SER A 349 4.50 -8.07 -19.14
CA SER A 349 4.04 -6.76 -19.58
C SER A 349 4.89 -5.61 -19.08
N LEU A 350 5.66 -5.78 -18.01
CA LEU A 350 6.52 -4.70 -17.55
C LEU A 350 7.62 -4.46 -18.61
N PRO A 351 7.71 -3.24 -19.19
CA PRO A 351 8.79 -2.93 -20.11
C PRO A 351 10.12 -3.17 -19.40
N ARG A 352 11.05 -3.90 -20.02
CA ARG A 352 12.38 -4.16 -19.46
C ARG A 352 13.35 -3.04 -19.78
#